data_AF-A0A958H870-F1
#
_entry.id   AF-A0A958H870-F1
#
_cell.length_a   1.000
_cell.length_b   1.000
_cell.length_c   1.000
_cell.angle_alpha   90.00
_cell.angle_beta   90.00
_cell.angle_gamma   90.00
#
_symmetry.space_group_name_H-M   'P 1'
#
loop_
_entity.id
_entity.type
_entity.pdbx_description
1 polymer ?
#
loop_
_entity_poly.entity_id
_entity_poly.type
_entity_poly.pdbx_seq_one_letter_code
_entity_poly.pdbx_strand_id
1 'polypeptide(L)'
;YYRVRYTAQARAVENYIYVVIAGNVGNLPSRHYLLNYGQAAVLTPSDFAFPLQATAGEADPNIETVVIAELDLTSLAMQREMGSVRPLYDRRPDLYDLRPKAPIRRIRTE
;
A
#
# COMPACT_ATOMS: atom_id res chain seq x y z
N TYR A 1 -12.12 3.52 -6.57
CA TYR A 1 -11.04 2.55 -6.77
C TYR A 1 -9.65 3.18 -6.82
N TYR A 2 -9.29 4.00 -7.81
CA TYR A 2 -7.91 4.47 -8.02
C TYR A 2 -7.24 5.12 -6.80
N ARG A 3 -7.97 5.92 -6.00
CA ARG A 3 -7.45 6.46 -4.72
C ARG A 3 -6.89 5.35 -3.80
N VAL A 4 -7.59 4.23 -3.69
CA VAL A 4 -7.15 3.09 -2.88
C VAL A 4 -5.99 2.39 -3.58
N ARG A 5 -6.06 2.17 -4.89
CA ARG A 5 -4.99 1.51 -5.65
C ARG A 5 -3.66 2.27 -5.54
N TYR A 6 -3.63 3.57 -5.82
CA TYR A 6 -2.39 4.34 -5.79
C TYR A 6 -1.79 4.43 -4.39
N THR A 7 -2.62 4.60 -3.36
CA THR A 7 -2.12 4.61 -1.98
C THR A 7 -1.65 3.22 -1.52
N ALA A 8 -2.25 2.15 -2.02
CA ALA A 8 -1.79 0.79 -1.78
C ALA A 8 -0.44 0.50 -2.48
N GLN A 9 -0.27 0.95 -3.73
CA GLN A 9 1.01 0.85 -4.45
C GLN A 9 2.10 1.66 -3.75
N ALA A 10 1.83 2.89 -3.34
CA ALA A 10 2.78 3.69 -2.57
C ALA A 10 3.20 2.97 -1.28
N ARG A 11 2.25 2.38 -0.54
CA ARG A 11 2.57 1.61 0.68
C ARG A 11 3.42 0.37 0.39
N ALA A 12 3.18 -0.33 -0.73
CA ALA A 12 3.99 -1.47 -1.14
C ALA A 12 5.45 -1.08 -1.38
N VAL A 13 5.67 0.06 -2.04
CA VAL A 13 7.00 0.61 -2.32
C VAL A 13 7.67 1.15 -1.05
N GLU A 14 7.01 2.06 -0.33
CA GLU A 14 7.60 2.77 0.82
C GLU A 14 7.95 1.85 1.99
N ASN A 15 7.22 0.75 2.16
CA ASN A 15 7.44 -0.19 3.26
C ASN A 15 8.12 -1.48 2.81
N TYR A 16 8.44 -1.64 1.52
CA TYR A 16 8.91 -2.91 0.94
C TYR A 16 8.03 -4.07 1.39
N ILE A 17 6.74 -4.04 1.10
CA ILE A 17 5.77 -5.09 1.44
C ILE A 17 4.96 -5.45 0.19
N TYR A 18 4.44 -6.68 0.13
CA TYR A 18 3.34 -6.98 -0.77
C TYR A 18 2.04 -6.40 -0.20
N VAL A 19 1.20 -5.85 -1.07
CA VAL A 19 -0.12 -5.31 -0.67
C VAL A 19 -1.18 -5.92 -1.55
N VAL A 20 -2.23 -6.49 -0.94
CA VAL A 20 -3.37 -7.03 -1.65
C VAL A 20 -4.56 -6.10 -1.47
N ILE A 21 -5.22 -5.76 -2.58
CA ILE A 21 -6.48 -5.04 -2.57
C ILE A 21 -7.58 -5.95 -3.10
N ALA A 22 -8.68 -6.03 -2.36
CA ALA A 22 -9.92 -6.69 -2.76
C ALA A 22 -11.06 -5.71 -2.53
N GLY A 23 -11.80 -5.39 -3.59
CA GLY A 23 -12.91 -4.45 -3.56
C GLY A 23 -14.17 -5.08 -4.12
N ASN A 24 -15.31 -4.68 -3.57
CA ASN A 24 -16.61 -5.15 -4.02
C ASN A 24 -16.90 -4.62 -5.44
N VAL A 25 -17.59 -5.43 -6.24
CA VAL A 25 -18.03 -5.09 -7.59
C VAL A 25 -19.55 -5.23 -7.70
N GLY A 26 -20.16 -4.50 -8.63
CA GLY A 26 -21.60 -4.61 -8.89
C GLY A 26 -22.49 -3.97 -7.83
N ASN A 27 -23.76 -4.38 -7.81
CA ASN A 27 -24.81 -3.79 -6.98
C ASN A 27 -25.16 -4.73 -5.82
N LEU A 28 -25.20 -4.20 -4.59
CA LEU A 28 -25.74 -4.94 -3.44
C LEU A 28 -27.20 -4.51 -3.21
N PRO A 29 -28.11 -5.44 -2.89
CA PRO A 29 -29.52 -5.14 -2.65
C PRO A 29 -29.80 -4.37 -1.33
N SER A 30 -28.80 -3.67 -0.77
CA SER A 30 -28.87 -2.94 0.50
C SER A 30 -29.00 -1.44 0.30
N ARG A 31 -29.78 -0.76 1.16
CA ARG A 31 -30.04 0.70 1.08
C ARG A 31 -28.78 1.57 1.09
N HIS A 32 -27.66 1.06 1.60
CA HIS A 32 -26.43 1.85 1.81
C HIS A 32 -25.34 1.62 0.75
N TYR A 33 -25.48 0.61 -0.11
CA TYR A 33 -24.43 0.19 -1.05
C TYR A 33 -24.99 0.01 -2.46
N LEU A 34 -25.33 1.13 -3.10
CA LEU A 34 -26.07 1.16 -4.37
C LEU A 34 -25.22 0.81 -5.61
N LEU A 35 -23.92 1.13 -5.62
CA LEU A 35 -23.04 0.80 -6.74
C LEU A 35 -21.62 0.68 -6.25
N ASN A 36 -21.02 -0.49 -6.46
CA ASN A 36 -19.64 -0.77 -6.10
C ASN A 36 -18.81 -0.91 -7.38
N TYR A 37 -17.62 -0.33 -7.33
CA TYR A 37 -16.62 -0.50 -8.38
C TYR A 37 -15.31 -0.90 -7.72
N GLY A 38 -14.81 -2.05 -8.13
CA GLY A 38 -13.63 -2.69 -7.59
C GLY A 38 -12.84 -3.40 -8.67
N GLN A 39 -11.57 -3.64 -8.38
CA GLN A 39 -10.68 -4.45 -9.19
C GLN A 39 -9.64 -5.03 -8.23
N ALA A 40 -9.64 -6.34 -8.05
CA ALA A 40 -8.70 -7.00 -7.17
C ALA A 40 -7.29 -6.94 -7.76
N ALA A 41 -6.27 -6.75 -6.92
CA ALA A 41 -4.89 -6.73 -7.36
C ALA A 41 -3.93 -7.11 -6.23
N VAL A 42 -2.81 -7.72 -6.62
CA VAL A 42 -1.67 -8.05 -5.77
C VAL A 42 -0.51 -7.16 -6.22
N LEU A 43 -0.08 -6.28 -5.32
CA LEU A 43 0.90 -5.24 -5.57
C LEU A 43 2.24 -5.62 -4.94
N THR A 44 3.33 -5.32 -5.63
CA THR A 44 4.70 -5.66 -5.23
C THR A 44 5.50 -4.40 -4.90
N PRO A 45 6.61 -4.53 -4.16
CA PRO A 45 7.63 -3.49 -4.14
C PRO A 45 8.12 -3.26 -5.58
N SER A 46 8.26 -2.01 -6.01
CA SER A 46 8.62 -1.64 -7.39
C SER A 46 10.14 -1.60 -7.56
N ASP A 47 10.82 -2.74 -7.50
CA ASP A 47 12.28 -2.83 -7.52
C ASP A 47 12.78 -3.99 -8.41
N PHE A 48 14.09 -4.12 -8.59
CA PHE A 48 14.74 -5.04 -9.54
C PHE A 48 14.29 -6.50 -9.46
N ALA A 49 14.01 -7.01 -8.26
CA ALA A 49 13.56 -8.38 -8.04
C ALA A 49 12.06 -8.60 -8.29
N PHE A 50 11.32 -7.55 -8.68
CA PHE A 50 9.86 -7.56 -8.79
C PHE A 50 9.38 -7.08 -10.16
N PRO A 51 8.09 -7.30 -10.51
CA PRO A 51 7.53 -6.80 -11.77
C PRO A 51 7.65 -5.29 -11.93
N LEU A 52 7.96 -4.85 -13.15
CA LEU A 52 8.17 -3.43 -13.49
C LEU A 52 6.95 -2.54 -13.22
N GLN A 53 5.74 -3.09 -13.31
CA GLN A 53 4.48 -2.37 -13.03
C GLN A 53 4.05 -2.45 -11.55
N ALA A 54 4.91 -2.98 -10.67
CA ALA A 54 4.63 -3.16 -9.24
C ALA A 54 3.33 -3.95 -8.96
N THR A 55 2.96 -4.86 -9.87
CA THR A 55 1.72 -5.63 -9.84
C THR A 55 2.05 -7.07 -10.21
N ALA A 56 1.83 -8.01 -9.30
CA ALA A 56 2.04 -9.44 -9.52
C ALA A 56 0.84 -10.12 -10.18
N GLY A 57 -0.36 -9.58 -9.96
CA GLY A 57 -1.59 -10.05 -10.59
C GLY A 57 -2.72 -9.06 -10.37
N GLU A 58 -3.61 -8.95 -11.34
CA GLU A 58 -4.81 -8.13 -11.24
C GLU A 58 -5.98 -8.80 -11.96
N ALA A 59 -7.19 -8.53 -11.45
CA ALA A 59 -8.43 -8.92 -12.09
C ALA A 59 -8.82 -7.91 -13.17
N ASP A 60 -9.70 -8.33 -14.06
CA ASP A 60 -10.46 -7.40 -14.89
C ASP A 60 -11.34 -6.48 -14.00
N PRO A 61 -11.49 -5.20 -14.39
CA PRO A 61 -12.24 -4.24 -13.61
C PRO A 61 -13.73 -4.58 -13.56
N ASN A 62 -14.33 -4.46 -12.37
CA ASN A 62 -15.77 -4.65 -12.13
C ASN A 62 -16.31 -6.05 -12.47
N ILE A 63 -15.47 -7.08 -12.37
CA ILE A 63 -15.85 -8.49 -12.55
C ILE A 63 -15.69 -9.25 -11.24
N GLU A 64 -16.66 -10.11 -10.91
CA GLU A 64 -16.56 -11.03 -9.78
C GLU A 64 -15.59 -12.15 -10.15
N THR A 65 -14.40 -12.11 -9.55
CA THR A 65 -13.34 -13.08 -9.85
C THR A 65 -12.34 -13.18 -8.70
N VAL A 66 -11.48 -14.19 -8.78
CA VAL A 66 -10.39 -14.45 -7.82
C VAL A 66 -9.06 -14.24 -8.52
N VAL A 67 -8.18 -13.43 -7.91
CA VAL A 67 -6.80 -13.24 -8.37
C VAL A 67 -5.89 -14.16 -7.57
N ILE A 68 -5.07 -14.95 -8.26
CA ILE A 68 -4.05 -15.81 -7.67
C ILE A 68 -2.70 -15.31 -8.15
N ALA A 69 -1.75 -15.14 -7.24
CA ALA A 69 -0.39 -14.74 -7.56
C ALA A 69 0.60 -15.43 -6.62
N GLU A 70 1.77 -15.78 -7.14
CA GLU A 70 2.88 -16.30 -6.36
C GLU A 70 3.72 -15.15 -5.81
N LEU A 71 4.05 -15.22 -4.51
CA LEU A 71 4.82 -14.19 -3.82
C LEU A 71 6.12 -14.79 -3.29
N ASP A 72 7.25 -14.30 -3.80
CA ASP A 72 8.55 -14.67 -3.27
C ASP A 72 8.89 -13.81 -2.04
N LEU A 73 8.79 -14.42 -0.87
CA LEU A 73 9.14 -13.80 0.40
C LEU A 73 10.66 -13.78 0.65
N THR A 74 11.43 -14.65 -0.03
CA THR A 74 12.89 -14.70 0.09
C THR A 74 13.50 -13.48 -0.56
N SER A 75 13.12 -13.19 -1.81
CA SER A 75 13.53 -11.96 -2.51
C SER A 75 13.12 -10.71 -1.75
N LEU A 76 11.92 -10.71 -1.13
CA LEU A 76 11.47 -9.60 -0.29
C LEU A 76 12.38 -9.37 0.92
N ALA A 77 12.74 -10.44 1.64
CA ALA A 77 13.62 -10.36 2.80
C ALA A 77 15.03 -9.91 2.39
N MET A 78 15.59 -10.47 1.32
CA MET A 78 16.89 -10.08 0.79
C MET A 78 16.92 -8.59 0.42
N GLN A 79 15.89 -8.09 -0.26
CA GLN A 79 15.86 -6.68 -0.68
C GLN A 79 15.73 -5.70 0.49
N ARG A 80 15.06 -6.08 1.58
CA ARG A 80 14.99 -5.25 2.80
C ARG A 80 16.35 -5.09 3.48
N GLU A 81 17.20 -6.12 3.43
CA GLU A 81 18.51 -6.12 4.08
C GLU A 81 19.61 -5.53 3.19
N MET A 82 19.67 -6.00 1.94
CA MET A 82 20.76 -5.75 1.00
C MET A 82 20.38 -4.83 -0.17
N GLY A 83 19.13 -4.36 -0.23
CA GLY A 83 18.67 -3.46 -1.28
C GLY A 83 19.46 -2.15 -1.30
N SER A 84 19.52 -1.52 -2.47
CA SER A 84 20.15 -0.20 -2.65
C SER A 84 19.39 0.90 -1.90
N VAL A 85 18.08 0.75 -1.76
CA VAL A 85 17.19 1.65 -1.02
C VAL A 85 16.54 0.85 0.10
N ARG A 86 16.69 1.29 1.37
CA ARG A 86 16.17 0.56 2.54
C ARG A 86 15.35 1.49 3.42
N PRO A 87 14.13 1.88 3.01
CA PRO A 87 13.34 2.91 3.70
C PRO A 87 13.08 2.60 5.18
N LEU A 88 12.93 1.32 5.53
CA LEU A 88 12.70 0.89 6.91
C LEU A 88 13.94 1.04 7.79
N TYR A 89 15.12 0.74 7.24
CA TYR A 89 16.39 0.83 7.96
C TYR A 89 16.92 2.27 8.03
N ASP A 90 16.83 3.00 6.91
CA ASP A 90 17.34 4.37 6.76
C ASP A 90 16.40 5.42 7.40
N ARG A 91 15.30 5.00 8.03
CA ARG A 91 14.35 5.88 8.68
C ARG A 91 15.02 6.61 9.85
N ARG A 92 14.82 7.93 9.93
CA ARG A 92 15.29 8.79 11.02
C ARG A 92 14.16 9.09 12.03
N PRO A 93 13.90 8.23 13.02
CA PRO A 93 12.81 8.43 13.98
C PRO A 93 12.97 9.71 14.80
N ASP A 94 14.21 10.19 14.99
CA ASP A 94 14.55 11.43 15.68
C ASP A 94 14.02 12.70 15.00
N LEU A 95 13.74 12.63 13.70
CA LEU A 95 13.15 13.75 12.93
C LEU A 95 11.61 13.73 12.94
N TYR A 96 11.00 12.60 13.28
CA TYR A 96 9.54 12.44 13.29
C TYR A 96 8.92 12.62 14.68
N ASP A 97 9.73 12.95 15.68
CA ASP A 97 9.23 13.27 17.01
C ASP A 97 8.46 14.60 16.99
N LEU A 98 7.16 14.53 17.25
CA LEU A 98 6.28 15.70 17.32
C LEU A 98 6.41 16.44 18.66
N ARG A 99 7.20 15.92 19.60
CA ARG A 99 7.45 16.61 20.86
C ARG A 99 8.23 17.89 20.60
N PRO A 100 7.79 19.02 21.17
CA PRO A 100 8.51 20.26 21.06
C PRO A 100 9.91 20.12 21.66
N LYS A 101 10.95 20.47 20.89
CA LYS A 101 12.31 20.61 21.44
C LYS A 101 12.47 21.89 22.28
N ALA A 102 11.56 22.86 22.10
CA ALA A 102 11.51 24.10 22.85
C ALA A 102 10.14 24.25 23.57
N PRO A 103 10.09 24.90 24.75
CA PRO A 103 8.84 25.10 25.46
C PRO A 103 7.87 25.95 24.63
N ILE A 104 6.68 25.42 24.34
CA ILE A 104 5.62 26.13 23.62
C ILE A 104 4.57 26.61 24.60
N ARG A 105 4.29 27.92 24.59
CA ARG A 105 3.15 28.49 25.32
C ARG A 105 1.87 28.24 24.52
N ARG A 106 0.97 27.40 25.03
CA ARG A 106 -0.38 27.22 24.46
C ARG A 106 -1.29 28.34 24.95
N ILE A 107 -1.72 29.20 24.04
CA ILE A 107 -2.74 30.22 24.31
C ILE A 107 -4.07 29.67 23.78
N ARG A 108 -5.07 29.52 24.64
CA ARG A 108 -6.45 29.25 24.21
C ARG A 108 -7.14 30.59 24.04
N THR A 109 -7.71 30.83 22.87
CA THR A 109 -8.60 31.97 22.64
C THR A 109 -10.02 31.51 22.96
N GLU A 110 -10.77 32.33 23.70
CA GLU A 110 -12.19 32.13 23.99
C GLU A 110 -13.05 32.20 22.72
#